data_AF-A0A838RAP6-F1
#
_entry.id   AF-A0A838RAP6-F1
#
_cell.length_a   1.000
_cell.length_b   1.000
_cell.length_c   1.000
_cell.angle_alpha   90.00
_cell.angle_beta   90.00
_cell.angle_gamma   90.00
#
_symmetry.space_group_name_H-M   'P 1'
#
loop_
_entity.id
_entity.type
_entity.pdbx_description
1 polymer ?
#
loop_
_entity_poly.entity_id
_entity_poly.type
_entity_poly.pdbx_seq_one_letter_code
_entity_poly.pdbx_strand_id
1 'polypeptide(L)'
;MERLTPSSPIASSRRLPVLLVTEGVSDIEFLKRISRTLHVADDCLPDLGLLEQVGELIFIPIGGGEIAAWGKLLSRLPNRRFQLHDRELGVEAARRRSAAAALNGPGCVVRLTSKRALENYLHPEAILAAGGPLVRVDDLCDVPAKVAEATFTAEAASNSWHRLPPRARKRFMARAKRWLTCQAVLQMTPALLDARDPAGDVWSWLTAIAALLHA
;
A
#
# COMPACT_ATOMS: atom_id res chain seq x y z
N MET A 1 -37.67 -35.88 29.47
CA MET A 1 -36.77 -34.70 29.42
C MET A 1 -35.43 -35.15 28.90
N GLU A 2 -35.30 -35.20 27.57
CA GLU A 2 -34.08 -35.57 26.88
C GLU A 2 -33.21 -34.31 26.75
N ARG A 3 -32.01 -34.35 27.34
CA ARG A 3 -31.09 -33.22 27.33
C ARG A 3 -30.39 -33.17 25.98
N LEU A 4 -30.75 -32.18 25.16
CA LEU A 4 -29.98 -31.75 24.00
C LEU A 4 -28.58 -31.35 24.45
N THR A 5 -27.57 -32.13 24.06
CA THR A 5 -26.17 -31.73 24.17
C THR A 5 -25.92 -30.60 23.18
N PRO A 6 -25.24 -29.50 23.57
CA PRO A 6 -24.86 -28.48 22.62
C PRO A 6 -23.83 -29.08 21.65
N SER A 7 -24.18 -29.09 20.36
CA SER A 7 -23.26 -29.44 19.29
C SER A 7 -22.01 -28.58 19.41
N SER A 8 -20.84 -29.22 19.50
CA SER A 8 -19.55 -28.53 19.45
C SER A 8 -19.51 -27.62 18.21
N PRO A 9 -19.01 -26.38 18.32
CA PRO A 9 -18.79 -25.58 17.13
C PRO A 9 -17.80 -26.34 16.25
N ILE A 10 -18.16 -26.54 14.99
CA ILE A 10 -17.25 -27.04 13.97
C ILE A 10 -16.11 -26.02 13.90
N ALA A 11 -15.03 -26.27 14.63
CA ALA A 11 -13.78 -25.58 14.43
C ALA A 11 -13.32 -26.02 13.04
N SER A 12 -13.71 -25.26 12.01
CA SER A 12 -13.10 -25.42 10.70
C SER A 12 -11.60 -25.25 10.93
N SER A 13 -10.80 -26.24 10.57
CA SER A 13 -9.33 -26.21 10.64
C SER A 13 -8.71 -25.20 9.66
N ARG A 14 -9.47 -24.16 9.28
CA ARG A 14 -9.07 -23.13 8.35
C ARG A 14 -8.12 -22.19 9.09
N ARG A 15 -6.91 -22.03 8.55
CA ARG A 15 -5.95 -21.05 9.08
C ARG A 15 -6.61 -19.66 9.05
N LEU A 16 -6.39 -18.87 10.10
CA LEU A 16 -6.88 -17.49 10.16
C LEU A 16 -6.19 -16.64 9.10
N PRO A 17 -6.87 -15.75 8.39
CA PRO A 17 -6.26 -14.95 7.32
C PRO A 17 -5.10 -14.08 7.80
N VAL A 18 -4.18 -13.78 6.89
CA VAL A 18 -3.15 -12.75 7.11
C VAL A 18 -3.81 -11.37 7.10
N LEU A 19 -3.53 -10.54 8.11
CA LEU A 19 -4.00 -9.16 8.14
C LEU A 19 -2.97 -8.25 7.50
N LEU A 20 -3.34 -7.54 6.43
CA LEU A 20 -2.49 -6.57 5.75
C LEU A 20 -2.97 -5.16 6.05
N VAL A 21 -2.22 -4.45 6.89
CA VAL A 21 -2.55 -3.10 7.37
C VAL A 21 -1.87 -2.06 6.48
N THR A 22 -2.64 -1.08 6.02
CA THR A 22 -2.19 0.01 5.13
C THR A 22 -2.76 1.35 5.57
N GLU A 23 -2.13 2.47 5.18
CA GLU A 23 -2.61 3.79 5.59
C GLU A 23 -3.95 4.16 4.92
N GLY A 24 -4.21 3.73 3.69
CA GLY A 24 -5.48 4.02 3.03
C GLY A 24 -5.87 3.11 1.89
N VAL A 25 -7.09 3.31 1.39
CA VAL A 25 -7.67 2.51 0.31
C VAL A 25 -6.85 2.60 -0.98
N SER A 26 -6.24 3.76 -1.27
CA SER A 26 -5.34 3.89 -2.43
C SER A 26 -4.14 2.95 -2.36
N ASP A 27 -3.62 2.68 -1.17
CA ASP A 27 -2.47 1.81 -0.96
C ASP A 27 -2.85 0.35 -1.21
N ILE A 28 -4.06 -0.05 -0.76
CA ILE A 28 -4.66 -1.35 -1.07
C ILE A 28 -4.77 -1.54 -2.58
N GLU A 29 -5.29 -0.54 -3.29
CA GLU A 29 -5.48 -0.59 -4.73
C GLU A 29 -4.14 -0.72 -5.48
N PHE A 30 -3.09 -0.02 -5.01
CA PHE A 30 -1.72 -0.17 -5.53
C PHE A 30 -1.21 -1.59 -5.31
N LEU A 31 -1.25 -2.08 -4.07
CA LEU A 31 -0.70 -3.38 -3.67
C LEU A 31 -1.37 -4.54 -4.42
N LYS A 32 -2.71 -4.51 -4.58
CA LYS A 32 -3.44 -5.55 -5.33
C LYS A 32 -3.01 -5.61 -6.80
N ARG A 33 -2.78 -4.46 -7.43
CA ARG A 33 -2.41 -4.40 -8.86
C ARG A 33 -0.95 -4.77 -9.08
N ILE A 34 -0.04 -4.19 -8.30
CA ILE A 34 1.38 -4.49 -8.46
C ILE A 34 1.68 -5.95 -8.11
N SER A 35 1.04 -6.51 -7.08
CA SER A 35 1.22 -7.93 -6.74
C SER A 35 0.73 -8.85 -7.85
N ARG A 36 -0.39 -8.55 -8.52
CA ARG A 36 -0.83 -9.30 -9.71
C ARG A 36 0.19 -9.23 -10.83
N THR A 37 0.71 -8.04 -11.14
CA THR A 37 1.74 -7.86 -12.18
C THR A 37 2.97 -8.71 -11.89
N LEU A 38 3.43 -8.71 -10.63
CA LEU A 38 4.62 -9.46 -10.23
C LEU A 38 4.35 -10.97 -10.14
N HIS A 39 3.18 -11.39 -9.67
CA HIS A 39 2.76 -12.79 -9.63
C HIS A 39 2.70 -13.43 -11.03
N VAL A 40 2.30 -12.66 -12.04
CA VAL A 40 2.32 -13.14 -13.45
C VAL A 40 3.75 -13.40 -13.94
N ALA A 41 4.74 -12.66 -13.43
CA ALA A 41 6.15 -12.82 -13.80
C ALA A 41 6.87 -13.87 -12.94
N ASP A 42 6.47 -14.01 -11.67
CA ASP A 42 7.01 -14.96 -10.69
C ASP A 42 5.86 -15.48 -9.80
N ASP A 43 5.44 -16.73 -10.04
CA ASP A 43 4.32 -17.36 -9.36
C ASP A 43 4.58 -17.68 -7.87
N CYS A 44 5.84 -17.57 -7.42
CA CYS A 44 6.20 -17.67 -6.02
C CYS A 44 5.73 -16.46 -5.19
N LEU A 45 5.45 -15.32 -5.85
CA LEU A 45 4.90 -14.16 -5.19
C LEU A 45 3.37 -14.25 -5.05
N PRO A 46 2.78 -13.75 -3.96
CA PRO A 46 1.35 -13.84 -3.75
C PRO A 46 0.58 -12.81 -4.56
N ASP A 47 -0.52 -13.24 -5.19
CA ASP A 47 -1.52 -12.31 -5.71
C ASP A 47 -2.44 -11.81 -4.58
N LEU A 48 -2.21 -10.59 -4.11
CA LEU A 48 -2.92 -10.09 -2.93
C LEU A 48 -4.42 -9.87 -3.18
N GLY A 49 -4.81 -9.59 -4.43
CA GLY A 49 -6.22 -9.43 -4.79
C GLY A 49 -6.99 -10.74 -4.76
N LEU A 50 -6.39 -11.82 -5.28
CA LEU A 50 -6.95 -13.16 -5.23
C LEU A 50 -7.04 -13.67 -3.78
N LEU A 51 -5.97 -13.48 -3.00
CA LEU A 51 -5.95 -13.90 -1.59
C LEU A 51 -7.01 -13.21 -0.75
N GLU A 52 -7.28 -11.92 -1.01
CA GLU A 52 -8.42 -11.22 -0.41
C GLU A 52 -9.76 -11.86 -0.82
N GLN A 53 -9.94 -12.15 -2.11
CA GLN A 53 -11.18 -12.75 -2.63
C GLN A 53 -11.47 -14.13 -2.03
N VAL A 54 -10.45 -14.96 -1.80
CA VAL A 54 -10.61 -16.31 -1.23
C VAL A 54 -10.59 -16.34 0.31
N GLY A 55 -10.41 -15.18 0.95
CA GLY A 55 -10.43 -15.03 2.40
C GLY A 55 -9.17 -15.52 3.13
N GLU A 56 -8.04 -15.62 2.43
CA GLU A 56 -6.72 -15.94 3.02
C GLU A 56 -5.97 -14.68 3.49
N LEU A 57 -6.38 -13.51 3.00
CA LEU A 57 -5.84 -12.21 3.38
C LEU A 57 -6.99 -11.21 3.62
N ILE A 58 -6.83 -10.33 4.61
CA ILE A 58 -7.78 -9.24 4.88
C ILE A 58 -7.01 -7.92 4.92
N PHE A 59 -7.41 -6.96 4.09
CA PHE A 59 -6.88 -5.60 4.16
C PHE A 59 -7.55 -4.77 5.27
N ILE A 60 -6.75 -4.00 6.00
CA ILE A 60 -7.22 -3.08 7.04
C ILE A 60 -6.67 -1.67 6.74
N PRO A 61 -7.48 -0.76 6.18
CA PRO A 61 -7.07 0.64 6.00
C PRO A 61 -7.24 1.41 7.31
N ILE A 62 -6.15 1.95 7.85
CA ILE A 62 -6.15 2.64 9.15
C ILE A 62 -6.36 4.15 9.08
N GLY A 63 -6.34 4.76 7.88
CA GLY A 63 -6.52 6.20 7.70
C GLY A 63 -5.32 7.03 8.15
N GLY A 64 -4.14 6.41 8.21
CA GLY A 64 -2.91 6.98 8.78
C GLY A 64 -2.91 7.00 10.32
N GLY A 65 -2.03 7.82 10.89
CA GLY A 65 -1.87 7.98 12.33
C GLY A 65 -0.62 7.32 12.89
N GLU A 66 -0.56 7.21 14.21
CA GLU A 66 0.65 6.73 14.89
C GLU A 66 0.74 5.20 14.88
N ILE A 67 1.86 4.69 14.36
CA ILE A 67 2.18 3.25 14.32
C ILE A 67 2.03 2.60 15.70
N ALA A 68 2.47 3.25 16.78
CA ALA A 68 2.37 2.72 18.14
C ALA A 68 0.92 2.60 18.63
N ALA A 69 0.07 3.58 18.30
CA ALA A 69 -1.35 3.55 18.68
C ALA A 69 -2.09 2.40 17.99
N TRP A 70 -1.86 2.26 16.68
CA TRP A 70 -2.41 1.14 15.91
C TRP A 70 -1.82 -0.20 16.33
N GLY A 71 -0.52 -0.28 16.62
CA GLY A 71 0.12 -1.48 17.15
C GLY A 71 -0.56 -2.00 18.42
N LYS A 72 -0.88 -1.10 19.36
CA LYS A 72 -1.63 -1.45 20.58
C LYS A 72 -3.03 -1.98 20.27
N LEU A 73 -3.78 -1.32 19.38
CA LEU A 73 -5.13 -1.76 19.04
C LEU A 73 -5.12 -3.11 18.30
N LEU A 74 -4.25 -3.24 17.31
CA LEU A 74 -4.12 -4.44 16.47
C LEU A 74 -3.57 -5.64 17.24
N SER A 75 -2.84 -5.44 18.34
CA SER A 75 -2.36 -6.53 19.21
C SER A 75 -3.44 -7.50 19.68
N ARG A 76 -4.71 -7.07 19.67
CA ARG A 76 -5.89 -7.87 20.05
C ARG A 76 -6.39 -8.79 18.93
N LEU A 77 -5.84 -8.67 17.73
CA LEU A 77 -6.17 -9.46 16.55
C LEU A 77 -5.18 -10.62 16.35
N PRO A 78 -5.49 -11.61 15.49
CA PRO A 78 -4.58 -12.71 15.18
C PRO A 78 -3.16 -12.25 14.87
N ASN A 79 -2.17 -13.02 15.36
CA ASN A 79 -0.76 -12.73 15.21
C ASN A 79 -0.19 -13.29 13.89
N ARG A 80 -0.81 -12.89 12.77
CA ARG A 80 -0.37 -13.12 11.39
C ARG A 80 -0.59 -11.83 10.60
N ARG A 81 0.30 -10.86 10.77
CA ARG A 81 0.09 -9.49 10.30
C ARG A 81 1.28 -8.94 9.53
N PHE A 82 0.98 -8.28 8.42
CA PHE A 82 1.89 -7.41 7.71
C PHE A 82 1.37 -5.97 7.80
N GLN A 83 2.24 -5.02 8.12
CA GLN A 83 1.88 -3.60 8.16
C GLN A 83 2.84 -2.81 7.28
N LEU A 84 2.28 -1.99 6.39
CA LEU A 84 3.03 -1.08 5.54
C LEU A 84 2.64 0.35 5.86
N HIS A 85 3.64 1.18 6.11
CA HIS A 85 3.46 2.61 6.37
C HIS A 85 4.42 3.44 5.52
N ASP A 86 4.04 4.68 5.25
CA ASP A 86 4.89 5.62 4.55
C ASP A 86 6.08 6.04 5.42
N ARG A 87 7.21 6.36 4.78
CA ARG A 87 8.45 6.77 5.47
C ARG A 87 8.27 8.04 6.30
N GLU A 88 7.44 8.96 5.81
CA GLU A 88 7.41 10.37 6.21
C GLU A 88 8.80 11.05 6.11
N LEU A 89 8.88 12.32 6.50
CA LEU A 89 10.11 13.13 6.47
C LEU A 89 10.46 13.68 7.85
N GLY A 90 11.74 14.02 8.04
CA GLY A 90 12.22 14.70 9.26
C GLY A 90 12.12 13.85 10.53
N VAL A 91 11.71 14.48 11.63
CA VAL A 91 11.63 13.85 12.97
C VAL A 91 10.64 12.67 12.97
N GLU A 92 9.55 12.78 12.21
CA GLU A 92 8.54 11.73 12.14
C GLU A 92 9.09 10.42 11.56
N ALA A 93 10.02 10.51 10.59
CA ALA A 93 10.67 9.34 10.01
C ALA A 93 11.52 8.55 11.02
N ALA A 94 12.12 9.22 12.00
CA ALA A 94 12.85 8.53 13.08
C ALA A 94 11.88 7.85 14.05
N ARG A 95 10.80 8.54 14.45
CA ARG A 95 9.77 8.02 15.33
C ARG A 95 9.08 6.79 14.73
N ARG A 96 8.68 6.85 13.45
CA ARG A 96 8.07 5.71 12.74
C ARG A 96 9.01 4.51 12.68
N ARG A 97 10.30 4.73 12.42
CA ARG A 97 11.30 3.64 12.42
C ARG A 97 11.39 2.94 13.78
N SER A 98 11.48 3.70 14.86
CA SER A 98 11.52 3.13 16.22
C SER A 98 10.25 2.37 16.56
N ALA A 99 9.07 2.91 16.21
CA ALA A 99 7.79 2.25 16.43
C ALA A 99 7.65 0.95 15.61
N ALA A 100 8.06 0.98 14.34
CA ALA A 100 8.07 -0.21 13.48
C ALA A 100 9.02 -1.29 14.02
N ALA A 101 10.22 -0.91 14.48
CA ALA A 101 11.16 -1.85 15.07
C ALA A 101 10.60 -2.51 16.34
N ALA A 102 9.94 -1.74 17.22
CA ALA A 102 9.35 -2.25 18.45
C ALA A 102 8.17 -3.23 18.23
N LEU A 103 7.48 -3.13 17.09
CA LEU A 103 6.35 -4.01 16.73
C LEU A 103 6.75 -5.24 15.92
N ASN A 104 7.95 -5.26 15.32
CA ASN A 104 8.41 -6.42 14.55
C ASN A 104 8.69 -7.60 15.50
N GLY A 105 8.19 -8.78 15.12
CA GLY A 105 8.38 -10.02 15.89
C GLY A 105 7.74 -11.22 15.20
N PRO A 106 7.76 -12.40 15.83
CA PRO A 106 7.13 -13.60 15.26
C PRO A 106 5.67 -13.34 14.92
N GLY A 107 5.29 -13.55 13.65
CA GLY A 107 3.92 -13.35 13.15
C GLY A 107 3.50 -11.89 12.94
N CYS A 108 4.37 -10.91 13.20
CA CYS A 108 4.09 -9.48 12.99
C CYS A 108 5.25 -8.80 12.26
N VAL A 109 5.03 -8.46 11.01
CA VAL A 109 6.00 -7.77 10.15
C VAL A 109 5.54 -6.34 9.93
N VAL A 110 6.38 -5.37 10.29
CA VAL A 110 6.14 -3.95 10.04
C VAL A 110 7.24 -3.41 9.12
N ARG A 111 6.83 -2.78 8.02
CA ARG A 111 7.71 -2.17 7.03
C ARG A 111 7.35 -0.70 6.83
N LEU A 112 8.37 0.10 6.59
CA LEU A 112 8.24 1.46 6.10
C LEU A 112 8.70 1.49 4.66
N THR A 113 8.10 2.33 3.83
CA THR A 113 8.63 2.63 2.51
C THR A 113 10.04 3.24 2.63
N SER A 114 10.96 2.92 1.70
CA SER A 114 12.24 3.65 1.61
C SER A 114 12.07 4.98 0.88
N LYS A 115 11.10 5.05 -0.05
CA LYS A 115 10.64 6.27 -0.71
C LYS A 115 9.61 6.99 0.15
N ARG A 116 9.13 8.16 -0.26
CA ARG A 116 8.16 8.93 0.52
C ARG A 116 6.84 8.17 0.70
N ALA A 117 6.27 7.65 -0.38
CA ALA A 117 5.00 6.92 -0.37
C ALA A 117 4.92 5.90 -1.53
N LEU A 118 3.86 5.11 -1.58
CA LEU A 118 3.65 4.10 -2.63
C LEU A 118 3.65 4.68 -4.05
N GLU A 119 3.14 5.90 -4.25
CA GLU A 119 3.13 6.52 -5.58
C GLU A 119 4.55 6.80 -6.10
N ASN A 120 5.55 6.90 -5.21
CA ASN A 120 6.95 7.09 -5.61
C ASN A 120 7.56 5.82 -6.23
N TYR A 121 6.91 4.66 -6.14
CA TYR A 121 7.34 3.41 -6.81
C TYR A 121 6.80 3.29 -8.24
N LEU A 122 5.94 4.22 -8.68
CA LEU A 122 5.50 4.27 -10.08
C LEU A 122 6.62 4.84 -10.97
N HIS A 123 6.90 4.13 -12.05
CA HIS A 123 7.83 4.62 -13.07
C HIS A 123 7.18 5.75 -13.90
N PRO A 124 7.89 6.83 -14.25
CA PRO A 124 7.34 7.90 -15.09
C PRO A 124 6.74 7.43 -16.42
N GLU A 125 7.33 6.40 -17.04
CA GLU A 125 6.78 5.80 -18.27
C GLU A 125 5.40 5.16 -18.05
N ALA A 126 5.17 4.52 -16.91
CA ALA A 126 3.87 3.94 -16.58
C ALA A 126 2.81 5.04 -16.38
N ILE A 127 3.20 6.16 -15.77
CA ILE A 127 2.33 7.34 -15.63
C ILE A 127 1.98 7.91 -17.01
N LEU A 128 2.96 8.06 -17.90
CA LEU A 128 2.74 8.57 -19.25
C LEU A 128 1.88 7.61 -20.09
N ALA A 129 2.18 6.31 -20.07
CA ALA A 129 1.44 5.28 -20.79
C ALA A 129 -0.04 5.19 -20.36
N ALA A 130 -0.35 5.54 -19.11
CA ALA A 130 -1.72 5.60 -18.62
C ALA A 130 -2.48 6.87 -19.04
N GLY A 131 -1.87 7.77 -19.82
CA GLY A 131 -2.43 9.05 -20.23
C GLY A 131 -2.19 10.18 -19.22
N GLY A 132 -1.23 9.99 -18.30
CA GLY A 132 -0.82 11.04 -17.36
C GLY A 132 0.13 12.06 -17.97
N PRO A 133 0.37 13.17 -17.24
CA PRO A 133 1.36 14.16 -17.66
C PRO A 133 2.79 13.65 -17.53
N LEU A 134 3.70 14.18 -18.33
CA LEU A 134 5.13 13.98 -18.13
C LEU A 134 5.58 14.72 -16.86
N VAL A 135 5.88 13.96 -15.80
CA VAL A 135 6.31 14.50 -14.51
C VAL A 135 7.63 13.90 -14.07
N ARG A 136 8.51 14.75 -13.51
CA ARG A 136 9.74 14.27 -12.86
C ARG A 136 9.40 13.68 -11.49
N VAL A 137 9.52 12.37 -11.37
CA VAL A 137 9.36 11.64 -10.10
C VAL A 137 10.73 11.40 -9.48
N ASP A 138 10.90 11.83 -8.25
CA ASP A 138 12.04 11.47 -7.39
C ASP A 138 11.52 10.74 -6.15
N ASP A 139 12.43 10.21 -5.33
CA ASP A 139 12.08 9.34 -4.20
C ASP A 139 11.32 10.03 -3.08
N LEU A 140 11.39 11.36 -2.97
CA LEU A 140 10.86 12.10 -1.82
C LEU A 140 9.79 13.15 -2.20
N CYS A 141 9.54 13.36 -3.49
CA CYS A 141 8.53 14.30 -3.93
C CYS A 141 7.10 13.81 -3.68
N ASP A 142 6.19 14.77 -3.63
CA ASP A 142 4.75 14.52 -3.59
C ASP A 142 4.26 14.23 -5.01
N VAL A 143 4.31 12.95 -5.41
CA VAL A 143 3.89 12.52 -6.76
C VAL A 143 2.42 12.91 -7.04
N PRO A 144 1.46 12.69 -6.11
CA PRO A 144 0.10 13.16 -6.29
C PRO A 144 -0.01 14.67 -6.54
N ALA A 145 0.75 15.50 -5.81
CA ALA A 145 0.76 16.95 -6.04
C ALA A 145 1.32 17.32 -7.42
N LYS A 146 2.46 16.74 -7.81
CA LYS A 146 3.09 17.00 -9.12
C LYS A 146 2.15 16.63 -10.28
N VAL A 147 1.52 15.47 -10.21
CA VAL A 147 0.57 15.00 -11.23
C VAL A 147 -0.66 15.91 -11.25
N ALA A 148 -1.24 16.22 -10.09
CA ALA A 148 -2.41 17.09 -10.00
C ALA A 148 -2.16 18.49 -10.58
N GLU A 149 -1.00 19.09 -10.27
CA GLU A 149 -0.60 20.40 -10.78
C GLU A 149 -0.38 20.38 -12.29
N ALA A 150 0.34 19.38 -12.80
CA ALA A 150 0.62 19.25 -14.22
C ALA A 150 -0.67 19.02 -15.04
N THR A 151 -1.56 18.15 -14.57
CA THR A 151 -2.87 17.92 -15.20
C THR A 151 -3.73 19.20 -15.17
N PHE A 152 -3.81 19.87 -14.03
CA PHE A 152 -4.58 21.11 -13.92
C PHE A 152 -4.06 22.20 -14.87
N THR A 153 -2.74 22.35 -14.94
CA THR A 153 -2.11 23.38 -15.79
C THR A 153 -2.35 23.11 -17.27
N ALA A 154 -2.35 21.84 -17.69
CA ALA A 154 -2.64 21.45 -19.06
C ALA A 154 -4.12 21.70 -19.44
N GLU A 155 -5.06 21.44 -18.52
CA GLU A 155 -6.50 21.59 -18.79
C GLU A 155 -6.99 23.04 -18.67
N ALA A 156 -6.43 23.82 -17.76
CA ALA A 156 -6.97 25.10 -17.33
C ALA A 156 -6.12 26.28 -17.79
N ALA A 157 -5.69 26.31 -19.05
CA ALA A 157 -4.70 27.21 -19.72
C ALA A 157 -4.48 28.66 -19.21
N SER A 158 -5.39 29.25 -18.42
CA SER A 158 -5.29 30.59 -17.80
C SER A 158 -5.34 30.62 -16.25
N ASN A 159 -5.60 29.49 -15.58
CA ASN A 159 -5.67 29.39 -14.12
C ASN A 159 -4.34 28.93 -13.52
N SER A 160 -3.87 29.66 -12.50
CA SER A 160 -2.68 29.26 -11.73
C SER A 160 -3.06 28.29 -10.61
N TRP A 161 -2.44 27.11 -10.61
CA TRP A 161 -2.56 26.09 -9.55
C TRP A 161 -2.39 26.68 -8.14
N HIS A 162 -1.42 27.59 -7.96
CA HIS A 162 -1.12 28.22 -6.66
C HIS A 162 -2.22 29.18 -6.17
N ARG A 163 -3.09 29.65 -7.07
CA ARG A 163 -4.25 30.48 -6.70
C ARG A 163 -5.44 29.66 -6.22
N LEU A 164 -5.41 28.34 -6.36
CA LEU A 164 -6.48 27.48 -5.88
C LEU A 164 -6.52 27.43 -4.34
N PRO A 165 -7.73 27.47 -3.75
CA PRO A 165 -7.90 27.26 -2.31
C PRO A 165 -7.25 25.94 -1.85
N PRO A 166 -6.66 25.87 -0.65
CA PRO A 166 -6.01 24.66 -0.15
C PRO A 166 -6.91 23.41 -0.21
N ARG A 167 -8.21 23.55 0.10
CA ARG A 167 -9.20 22.47 0.00
C ARG A 167 -9.37 21.96 -1.43
N ALA A 168 -9.31 22.85 -2.43
CA ALA A 168 -9.41 22.47 -3.83
C ALA A 168 -8.16 21.70 -4.27
N ARG A 169 -6.95 22.20 -3.95
CA ARG A 169 -5.69 21.49 -4.22
C ARG A 169 -5.66 20.10 -3.60
N LYS A 170 -6.10 19.95 -2.34
CA LYS A 170 -6.21 18.65 -1.67
C LYS A 170 -7.15 17.68 -2.41
N ARG A 171 -8.26 18.16 -2.95
CA ARG A 171 -9.18 17.33 -3.76
C ARG A 171 -8.54 16.87 -5.07
N PHE A 172 -7.82 17.75 -5.76
CA PHE A 172 -7.07 17.38 -6.96
C PHE A 172 -5.97 16.36 -6.66
N MET A 173 -5.20 16.56 -5.58
CA MET A 173 -4.19 15.60 -5.13
C MET A 173 -4.80 14.24 -4.80
N ALA A 174 -5.93 14.19 -4.09
CA ALA A 174 -6.61 12.94 -3.78
C ALA A 174 -7.11 12.22 -5.06
N ARG A 175 -7.60 12.97 -6.05
CA ARG A 175 -7.98 12.42 -7.36
C ARG A 175 -6.77 11.87 -8.11
N ALA A 176 -5.65 12.60 -8.11
CA ALA A 176 -4.40 12.15 -8.73
C ALA A 176 -3.86 10.89 -8.04
N LYS A 177 -3.81 10.86 -6.70
CA LYS A 177 -3.43 9.66 -5.93
C LYS A 177 -4.27 8.45 -6.31
N ARG A 178 -5.60 8.58 -6.32
CA ARG A 178 -6.50 7.48 -6.76
C ARG A 178 -6.24 7.04 -8.19
N TRP A 179 -6.06 7.98 -9.12
CA TRP A 179 -5.78 7.65 -10.52
C TRP A 179 -4.42 6.94 -10.66
N LEU A 180 -3.39 7.39 -9.96
CA LEU A 180 -2.07 6.76 -9.93
C LEU A 180 -2.16 5.29 -9.46
N THR A 181 -2.82 5.05 -8.33
CA THR A 181 -2.89 3.72 -7.72
C THR A 181 -3.92 2.79 -8.36
N CYS A 182 -4.86 3.30 -9.16
CA CYS A 182 -5.85 2.46 -9.86
C CYS A 182 -5.58 2.29 -11.36
N GLN A 183 -4.91 3.24 -12.01
CA GLN A 183 -4.73 3.28 -13.47
C GLN A 183 -3.27 3.27 -13.88
N ALA A 184 -2.44 4.19 -13.36
CA ALA A 184 -1.03 4.25 -13.73
C ALA A 184 -0.26 2.97 -13.34
N VAL A 185 -0.57 2.40 -12.17
CA VAL A 185 0.04 1.14 -11.73
C VAL A 185 -0.23 -0.04 -12.68
N LEU A 186 -1.31 -0.02 -13.47
CA LEU A 186 -1.61 -1.08 -14.44
C LEU A 186 -0.63 -1.09 -15.62
N GLN A 187 0.09 0.02 -15.84
CA GLN A 187 1.13 0.13 -16.86
C GLN A 187 2.51 -0.22 -16.33
N MET A 188 2.63 -0.60 -15.05
CA MET A 188 3.90 -1.08 -14.50
C MET A 188 4.21 -2.48 -15.02
N THR A 189 5.50 -2.75 -15.17
CA THR A 189 6.07 -4.07 -15.44
C THR A 189 7.15 -4.37 -14.40
N PRO A 190 7.58 -5.63 -14.24
CA PRO A 190 8.72 -5.96 -13.38
C PRO A 190 9.96 -5.11 -13.71
N ALA A 191 10.30 -4.95 -14.99
CA ALA A 191 11.44 -4.13 -15.42
C ALA A 191 11.30 -2.65 -15.03
N LEU A 192 10.12 -2.06 -15.20
CA LEU A 192 9.85 -0.68 -14.79
C LEU A 192 9.91 -0.52 -13.27
N LEU A 193 9.45 -1.54 -12.53
CA LEU A 193 9.55 -1.57 -11.08
C LEU A 193 11.01 -1.68 -10.64
N ASP A 194 11.80 -2.60 -11.19
CA ASP A 194 13.21 -2.79 -10.82
C ASP A 194 14.04 -1.54 -11.10
N ALA A 195 13.77 -0.86 -12.23
CA ALA A 195 14.38 0.42 -12.53
C ALA A 195 14.00 1.51 -11.52
N ARG A 196 12.75 1.50 -11.01
CA ARG A 196 12.27 2.49 -10.04
C ARG A 196 12.64 2.13 -8.60
N ASP A 197 12.70 0.87 -8.25
CA ASP A 197 12.90 0.29 -6.92
C ASP A 197 14.12 -0.64 -6.90
N PRO A 198 15.34 -0.11 -7.14
CA PRO A 198 16.55 -0.93 -7.20
C PRO A 198 16.91 -1.57 -5.84
N ALA A 199 16.32 -1.08 -4.73
CA ALA A 199 16.47 -1.67 -3.41
C ALA A 199 15.56 -2.90 -3.20
N GLY A 200 14.58 -3.12 -4.09
CA GLY A 200 13.68 -4.27 -4.04
C GLY A 200 12.70 -4.22 -2.88
N ASP A 201 12.26 -3.04 -2.45
CA ASP A 201 11.29 -2.89 -1.37
C ASP A 201 10.00 -3.66 -1.66
N VAL A 202 9.39 -3.43 -2.82
CA VAL A 202 8.10 -4.05 -3.18
C VAL A 202 8.22 -5.57 -3.24
N TRP A 203 9.30 -6.06 -3.84
CA TRP A 203 9.65 -7.49 -3.85
C TRP A 203 9.76 -8.04 -2.41
N SER A 204 10.51 -7.35 -1.54
CA SER A 204 10.70 -7.76 -0.15
C SER A 204 9.40 -7.82 0.64
N TRP A 205 8.44 -6.92 0.36
CA TRP A 205 7.14 -6.90 1.02
C TRP A 205 6.31 -8.11 0.63
N LEU A 206 6.24 -8.43 -0.67
CA LEU A 206 5.50 -9.58 -1.17
C LEU A 206 6.09 -10.90 -0.67
N THR A 207 7.42 -11.02 -0.65
CA THR A 207 8.11 -12.18 -0.07
C THR A 207 7.80 -12.35 1.43
N ALA A 208 7.77 -11.24 2.19
CA ALA A 208 7.42 -11.29 3.61
C ALA A 208 5.95 -11.69 3.83
N ILE A 209 5.03 -11.25 2.97
CA ILE A 209 3.63 -11.67 3.01
C ILE A 209 3.50 -13.16 2.66
N ALA A 210 4.23 -13.66 1.66
CA ALA A 210 4.27 -15.08 1.33
C ALA A 210 4.73 -15.94 2.52
N ALA A 211 5.77 -15.50 3.23
CA ALA A 211 6.24 -16.19 4.43
C ALA A 211 5.17 -16.26 5.52
N LEU A 212 4.39 -15.18 5.72
CA LEU A 212 3.28 -15.18 6.68
C LEU A 212 2.14 -16.11 6.28
N LEU A 213 1.87 -16.29 4.98
CA LEU A 213 0.86 -17.20 4.46
C LEU A 213 1.22 -18.68 4.73
N HIS A 214 2.50 -19.02 4.69
CA HIS A 214 2.99 -20.38 4.92
C HIS A 214 3.28 -20.72 6.39
N ALA A 215 3.50 -19.71 7.24
CA ALA A 215 3.58 -19.86 8.70
C ALA A 215 2.26 -20.40 9.29
#